data_AF-A0AAW8I9B5-F1
#
_entry.id   AF-A0AAW8I9B5-F1
#
_cell.length_a   1.000
_cell.length_b   1.000
_cell.length_c   1.000
_cell.angle_alpha   90.00
_cell.angle_beta   90.00
_cell.angle_gamma   90.00
#
_symmetry.space_group_name_H-M   'P 1'
#
loop_
_entity.id
_entity.type
_entity.pdbx_description
1 polymer ?
#
loop_
_entity_poly.entity_id
_entity_poly.type
_entity_poly.pdbx_seq_one_letter_code
_entity_poly.pdbx_strand_id
1 'polypeptide(L)'
;MKTKFFLLFIIISTLSFSQNLESSTRKFIDQAQFTQINKDWNVIAEFESGIGEYVNFYPIEVINIKSNTKVKALQLDMYVKKPEVNKTAWVGLDEIDEFIIFIEKNVIPNLDLKFKKKSTEYIFKAKEMTFSYLVDEKRKRISITLNNYDGNGIPNYYFWTETQVTKIPKLLEVLKQIK
;
A
#
# COMPACT_ATOMS: atom_id res chain seq x y z
N MET A 1 19.34 -55.76 -15.01
CA MET A 1 18.34 -55.01 -15.79
C MET A 1 17.34 -54.44 -14.81
N LYS A 2 17.19 -53.10 -14.78
CA LYS A 2 16.14 -52.32 -14.06
C LYS A 2 16.26 -52.42 -12.52
N THR A 3 16.45 -51.34 -11.76
CA THR A 3 15.65 -50.12 -11.79
C THR A 3 16.52 -48.94 -11.36
N LYS A 4 16.92 -48.11 -12.33
CA LYS A 4 17.44 -46.76 -12.09
C LYS A 4 16.25 -45.90 -11.64
N PHE A 5 16.10 -45.58 -10.37
CA PHE A 5 15.21 -44.48 -9.94
C PHE A 5 15.50 -44.12 -8.47
N PHE A 6 16.64 -43.49 -8.19
CA PHE A 6 16.87 -42.92 -6.85
C PHE A 6 17.66 -41.60 -6.89
N LEU A 7 17.40 -40.76 -7.88
CA LEU A 7 18.08 -39.47 -8.01
C LEU A 7 17.19 -38.42 -8.68
N LEU A 8 15.96 -38.25 -8.19
CA LEU A 8 15.07 -37.19 -8.64
C LEU A 8 14.10 -36.73 -7.54
N PHE A 9 14.62 -36.27 -6.39
CA PHE A 9 13.77 -35.66 -5.37
C PHE A 9 14.42 -34.48 -4.61
N ILE A 10 15.46 -33.85 -5.16
CA ILE A 10 16.16 -32.72 -4.49
C ILE A 10 16.46 -31.57 -5.47
N ILE A 11 15.53 -31.20 -6.35
CA ILE A 11 15.69 -29.98 -7.19
C ILE A 11 14.43 -29.10 -7.21
N ILE A 12 13.42 -29.41 -6.39
CA ILE A 12 12.22 -28.56 -6.28
C ILE A 12 12.04 -28.13 -4.82
N SER A 13 13.12 -27.70 -4.17
CA SER A 13 12.98 -26.63 -3.18
C SER A 13 12.75 -25.36 -3.99
N THR A 14 11.48 -25.13 -4.33
CA THR A 14 10.99 -23.93 -4.98
C THR A 14 11.69 -22.73 -4.38
N LEU A 15 12.41 -22.03 -5.25
CA LEU A 15 12.93 -20.70 -5.03
C LEU A 15 11.74 -19.79 -4.71
N SER A 16 11.32 -19.75 -3.44
CA SER A 16 10.41 -18.73 -2.93
C SER A 16 11.20 -17.43 -2.83
N PHE A 17 11.59 -16.87 -3.97
CA PHE A 17 11.94 -15.47 -4.02
C PHE A 17 10.65 -14.72 -3.73
N SER A 18 10.56 -14.14 -2.53
CA SER A 18 9.66 -13.00 -2.30
C SER A 18 10.15 -11.88 -3.21
N GLN A 19 9.75 -11.88 -4.47
CA GLN A 19 10.05 -10.79 -5.39
C GLN A 19 9.21 -9.61 -4.93
N ASN A 20 9.86 -8.50 -4.56
CA ASN A 20 9.20 -7.22 -4.40
C ASN A 20 8.57 -6.87 -5.75
N LEU A 21 7.26 -7.11 -5.88
CA LEU A 21 6.52 -6.88 -7.11
C LEU A 21 6.23 -5.39 -7.23
N GLU A 22 6.72 -4.75 -8.28
CA GLU A 22 6.40 -3.37 -8.61
C GLU A 22 4.92 -3.22 -9.02
N SER A 23 4.28 -2.12 -8.64
CA SER A 23 2.93 -1.79 -9.11
C SER A 23 2.90 -1.62 -10.64
N SER A 24 1.71 -1.75 -11.24
CA SER A 24 1.53 -1.42 -12.66
C SER A 24 1.91 0.04 -12.96
N THR A 25 1.64 0.95 -12.02
CA THR A 25 2.00 2.36 -12.10
C THR A 25 3.51 2.58 -12.09
N ARG A 26 4.25 1.90 -11.20
CA ARG A 26 5.73 1.96 -11.16
C ARG A 26 6.32 1.52 -12.48
N LYS A 27 5.90 0.36 -12.99
CA LYS A 27 6.34 -0.16 -14.29
C LYS A 27 6.04 0.83 -15.43
N PHE A 28 4.86 1.44 -15.41
CA PHE A 28 4.50 2.46 -16.41
C PHE A 28 5.43 3.69 -16.35
N ILE A 29 5.76 4.15 -15.14
CA ILE A 29 6.67 5.28 -14.92
C ILE A 29 8.10 4.93 -15.37
N ASP A 30 8.60 3.75 -14.99
CA ASP A 30 9.99 3.34 -15.24
C ASP A 30 10.26 3.01 -16.72
N GLN A 31 9.24 2.56 -17.45
CA GLN A 31 9.33 2.33 -18.89
C GLN A 31 9.21 3.61 -19.72
N ALA A 32 8.71 4.70 -19.13
CA ALA A 32 8.54 5.98 -19.82
C ALA A 32 9.82 6.82 -19.74
N GLN A 33 10.29 7.32 -20.88
CA GLN A 33 11.42 8.25 -20.93
C GLN A 33 11.08 9.62 -20.32
N PHE A 34 9.83 10.05 -20.48
CA PHE A 34 9.33 11.33 -20.01
C PHE A 34 7.97 11.11 -19.36
N THR A 35 7.85 11.44 -18.08
CA THR A 35 6.66 11.19 -17.28
C THR A 35 6.16 12.49 -16.67
N GLN A 36 4.88 12.76 -16.83
CA GLN A 36 4.17 13.80 -16.08
C GLN A 36 3.23 13.11 -15.08
N ILE A 37 3.22 13.58 -13.83
CA ILE A 37 2.30 13.10 -12.79
C ILE A 37 1.43 14.28 -12.36
N ASN A 38 0.14 14.19 -12.66
CA ASN A 38 -0.86 15.15 -12.21
C ASN A 38 -1.44 14.65 -10.90
N LYS A 39 -1.42 15.50 -9.87
CA LYS A 39 -1.92 15.22 -8.53
C LYS A 39 -3.04 16.18 -8.19
N ASP A 40 -4.18 15.67 -7.71
CA ASP A 40 -5.26 16.52 -7.21
C ASP A 40 -5.05 16.80 -5.71
N TRP A 41 -4.76 18.07 -5.39
CA TRP A 41 -4.55 18.52 -4.02
C TRP A 41 -5.85 18.84 -3.28
N ASN A 42 -7.00 18.86 -3.97
CA ASN A 42 -8.30 19.10 -3.32
C ASN A 42 -8.89 17.80 -2.75
N VAL A 43 -8.40 16.64 -3.19
CA VAL A 43 -8.88 15.32 -2.78
C VAL A 43 -7.72 14.54 -2.14
N ILE A 44 -7.50 14.78 -0.86
CA ILE A 44 -6.42 14.14 -0.09
C ILE A 44 -7.01 13.42 1.13
N ALA A 45 -6.46 12.25 1.44
CA ALA A 45 -6.62 11.64 2.76
C ALA A 45 -5.26 11.65 3.47
N GLU A 46 -5.23 12.34 4.61
CA GLU A 46 -4.03 12.58 5.39
C GLU A 46 -4.15 11.91 6.76
N PHE A 47 -3.17 11.07 7.07
CA PHE A 47 -3.00 10.46 8.38
C PHE A 47 -1.70 10.95 8.99
N GLU A 48 -1.81 11.60 10.14
CA GLU A 48 -0.68 12.09 10.91
C GLU A 48 -0.47 11.26 12.19
N SER A 49 0.78 11.14 12.62
CA SER A 49 1.14 10.65 13.95
C SER A 49 1.26 11.82 14.93
N GLY A 50 1.26 11.52 16.23
CA GLY A 50 1.44 12.53 17.28
C GLY A 50 2.86 13.14 17.35
N ILE A 51 3.79 12.71 16.50
CA ILE A 51 5.20 13.14 16.53
C ILE A 51 5.66 13.84 15.22
N GLY A 52 4.70 14.15 14.34
CA GLY A 52 4.95 14.86 13.09
C GLY A 52 5.29 13.96 11.89
N GLU A 53 5.01 12.66 11.98
CA GLU A 53 5.06 11.75 10.81
C GLU A 53 3.70 11.79 10.11
N TYR A 54 3.68 11.50 8.81
CA TYR A 54 2.43 11.47 8.06
C TYR A 54 2.45 10.49 6.89
N VAL A 55 1.25 10.14 6.42
CA VAL A 55 1.01 9.49 5.13
C VAL A 55 -0.15 10.20 4.43
N ASN A 56 0.11 10.63 3.20
CA ASN A 56 -0.84 11.32 2.35
C ASN A 56 -1.18 10.47 1.13
N PHE A 57 -2.48 10.36 0.87
CA PHE A 57 -3.06 9.60 -0.23
C PHE A 57 -3.65 10.56 -1.26
N TYR A 58 -3.21 10.42 -2.52
CA TYR A 58 -3.63 11.28 -3.61
C TYR A 58 -4.11 10.47 -4.82
N PRO A 59 -5.24 10.84 -5.43
CA PRO A 59 -5.56 10.36 -6.76
C PRO A 59 -4.62 11.06 -7.75
N ILE A 60 -4.03 10.28 -8.66
CA ILE A 60 -3.10 10.79 -9.67
C ILE A 60 -3.45 10.31 -11.08
N GLU A 61 -3.05 11.10 -12.07
CA GLU A 61 -2.98 10.70 -13.48
C GLU A 61 -1.51 10.78 -13.93
N VAL A 62 -0.96 9.63 -14.32
CA VAL A 62 0.40 9.52 -14.86
C VAL A 62 0.32 9.50 -16.38
N ILE A 63 1.11 10.35 -17.02
CA ILE A 63 1.14 10.52 -18.47
C ILE A 63 2.55 10.23 -18.96
N ASN A 64 2.68 9.29 -19.90
CA ASN A 64 3.90 9.15 -20.69
C ASN A 64 3.87 10.21 -21.81
N ILE A 65 4.69 11.26 -21.67
CA ILE A 65 4.63 12.45 -22.54
C ILE A 65 4.91 12.09 -24.00
N LYS A 66 5.82 11.13 -24.24
CA LYS A 66 6.21 10.72 -25.60
C LYS A 66 5.08 10.02 -26.36
N SER A 67 4.35 9.14 -25.68
CA SER A 67 3.25 8.37 -26.28
C SER A 67 1.87 8.99 -26.06
N ASN A 68 1.78 10.00 -25.18
CA ASN A 68 0.54 10.58 -24.68
C ASN A 68 -0.43 9.55 -24.06
N THR A 69 0.08 8.39 -23.64
CA THR A 69 -0.70 7.38 -22.91
C THR A 69 -0.83 7.78 -21.45
N LYS A 70 -1.96 7.42 -20.84
CA LYS A 70 -2.33 7.86 -19.50
C LYS A 70 -2.80 6.69 -18.66
N VAL A 71 -2.44 6.70 -17.38
CA VAL A 71 -2.94 5.76 -16.38
C VAL A 71 -3.33 6.50 -15.12
N LYS A 72 -4.49 6.16 -14.55
CA LYS A 72 -4.89 6.63 -13.22
C LYS A 72 -4.29 5.71 -12.15
N ALA A 73 -3.99 6.24 -10.97
CA ALA A 73 -3.45 5.47 -9.86
C ALA A 73 -3.67 6.20 -8.52
N LEU A 74 -3.34 5.52 -7.43
CA LEU A 74 -3.19 6.15 -6.11
C LEU A 74 -1.70 6.35 -5.82
N GLN A 75 -1.33 7.56 -5.41
CA GLN A 75 -0.01 7.85 -4.86
C GLN A 75 -0.09 7.95 -3.34
N LEU A 76 0.89 7.36 -2.66
CA LEU A 76 1.11 7.50 -1.23
C LEU A 76 2.44 8.23 -1.02
N ASP A 77 2.43 9.34 -0.29
CA ASP A 77 3.65 9.98 0.19
C ASP A 77 3.71 9.83 1.72
N MET A 78 4.79 9.22 2.20
CA MET A 78 5.04 8.96 3.61
C MET A 78 6.28 9.72 4.07
N TYR A 79 6.15 10.41 5.20
CA TYR A 79 7.27 10.96 5.96
C TYR A 79 7.40 10.23 7.29
N VAL A 80 8.58 9.65 7.54
CA VAL A 80 8.95 9.03 8.82
C VAL A 80 10.10 9.84 9.40
N LYS A 81 10.11 10.05 10.73
CA LYS A 81 11.09 10.93 11.38
C LYS A 81 12.36 10.19 11.80
N LYS A 82 12.28 8.88 12.00
CA LYS A 82 13.39 8.04 12.48
C LYS A 82 13.47 6.71 11.70
N PRO A 83 14.34 6.62 10.66
CA PRO A 83 15.16 7.69 10.11
C PRO A 83 14.31 8.76 9.43
N GLU A 84 14.83 9.98 9.35
CA GLU A 84 14.17 11.06 8.63
C GLU A 84 14.20 10.75 7.12
N VAL A 85 13.04 10.40 6.57
CA VAL A 85 12.93 9.93 5.19
C VAL A 85 11.56 10.23 4.61
N ASN A 86 11.55 10.63 3.35
CA ASN A 86 10.35 10.73 2.52
C ASN A 86 10.33 9.57 1.54
N LYS A 87 9.19 8.89 1.44
CA LYS A 87 8.99 7.75 0.56
C LYS A 87 7.68 7.87 -0.18
N THR A 88 7.73 7.51 -1.46
CA THR A 88 6.56 7.46 -2.32
C THR A 88 6.32 6.03 -2.76
N ALA A 89 5.06 5.62 -2.77
CA ALA A 89 4.61 4.35 -3.31
C ALA A 89 3.37 4.58 -4.19
N TRP A 90 3.10 3.62 -5.07
CA TRP A 90 1.96 3.65 -5.96
C TRP A 90 1.09 2.40 -5.81
N VAL A 91 -0.22 2.57 -5.87
CA VAL A 91 -1.18 1.48 -6.01
C VAL A 91 -1.83 1.62 -7.38
N GLY A 92 -1.67 0.57 -8.19
CA GLY A 92 -2.14 0.54 -9.56
C GLY A 92 -3.66 0.43 -9.64
N LEU A 93 -4.23 0.86 -10.77
CA LEU A 93 -5.67 0.77 -11.01
C LEU A 93 -6.19 -0.67 -10.88
N ASP A 94 -5.34 -1.66 -11.17
CA ASP A 94 -5.61 -3.10 -11.02
C ASP A 94 -5.75 -3.57 -9.56
N GLU A 95 -5.55 -2.70 -8.58
CA GLU A 95 -5.67 -3.01 -7.14
C GLU A 95 -6.64 -2.06 -6.40
N ILE A 96 -7.12 -0.98 -7.06
CA ILE A 96 -7.98 0.04 -6.44
C ILE A 96 -9.36 -0.52 -6.11
N ASP A 97 -9.92 -1.37 -6.96
CA ASP A 97 -11.24 -1.96 -6.78
C ASP A 97 -11.30 -2.82 -5.52
N GLU A 98 -10.30 -3.68 -5.35
CA GLU A 98 -10.13 -4.52 -4.16
C GLU A 98 -9.89 -3.66 -2.92
N PHE A 99 -9.13 -2.55 -3.04
CA PHE A 99 -8.89 -1.67 -1.91
C PHE A 99 -10.18 -0.94 -1.47
N ILE A 100 -10.98 -0.45 -2.42
CA ILE A 100 -12.32 0.12 -2.15
C ILE A 100 -13.19 -0.91 -1.44
N ILE A 101 -13.31 -2.12 -2.00
CA ILE A 101 -14.12 -3.19 -1.42
C ILE A 101 -13.65 -3.54 -0.01
N PHE A 102 -12.33 -3.59 0.20
CA PHE A 102 -11.74 -3.85 1.51
C PHE A 102 -12.17 -2.78 2.53
N ILE A 103 -11.99 -1.49 2.22
CA ILE A 103 -12.36 -0.40 3.11
C ILE A 103 -13.87 -0.37 3.37
N GLU A 104 -14.69 -0.48 2.31
CA GLU A 104 -16.15 -0.39 2.41
C GLU A 104 -16.79 -1.54 3.17
N LYS A 105 -16.36 -2.77 2.90
CA LYS A 105 -17.05 -3.96 3.44
C LYS A 105 -16.44 -4.45 4.74
N ASN A 106 -15.16 -4.18 4.98
CA ASN A 106 -14.42 -4.78 6.10
C ASN A 106 -13.92 -3.76 7.12
N VAL A 107 -13.57 -2.54 6.73
CA VAL A 107 -13.00 -1.56 7.66
C VAL A 107 -14.05 -0.61 8.20
N ILE A 108 -14.75 0.13 7.34
CA ILE A 108 -15.74 1.14 7.74
C ILE A 108 -16.84 0.59 8.66
N PRO A 109 -17.47 -0.56 8.36
CA PRO A 109 -18.53 -1.12 9.23
C PRO A 109 -18.03 -1.48 10.63
N ASN A 110 -16.71 -1.65 10.77
CA ASN A 110 -16.08 -2.12 11.98
C ASN A 110 -15.34 -1.02 12.75
N LEU A 111 -15.47 0.25 12.33
CA LEU A 111 -14.81 1.39 12.97
C LEU A 111 -15.26 1.60 14.42
N ASP A 112 -16.46 1.18 14.79
CA ASP A 112 -17.03 1.33 16.13
C ASP A 112 -16.87 0.10 17.03
N LEU A 113 -16.38 -1.02 16.49
CA LEU A 113 -16.22 -2.25 17.26
C LEU A 113 -15.32 -2.07 18.49
N LYS A 114 -15.63 -2.85 19.53
CA LYS A 114 -14.82 -3.00 20.73
C LYS A 114 -14.78 -4.47 21.10
N PHE A 115 -13.60 -4.99 21.41
CA PHE A 115 -13.42 -6.37 21.82
C PHE A 115 -13.02 -6.42 23.29
N LYS A 116 -13.32 -7.53 23.98
CA LYS A 116 -12.84 -7.79 25.35
C LYS A 116 -11.92 -8.99 25.33
N LYS A 117 -10.68 -8.84 25.80
CA LYS A 117 -9.63 -9.87 25.78
C LYS A 117 -9.36 -10.48 24.39
N LYS A 118 -9.70 -9.77 23.32
CA LYS A 118 -9.54 -10.19 21.92
C LYS A 118 -9.17 -8.98 21.06
N SER A 119 -8.63 -9.25 19.88
CA SER A 119 -8.38 -8.25 18.85
C SER A 119 -8.78 -8.78 17.48
N THR A 120 -8.94 -7.87 16.52
CA THR A 120 -9.12 -8.19 15.11
C THR A 120 -8.30 -7.21 14.29
N GLU A 121 -7.62 -7.72 13.27
CA GLU A 121 -6.81 -6.91 12.37
C GLU A 121 -7.26 -7.17 10.94
N TYR A 122 -7.61 -6.10 10.23
CA TYR A 122 -7.98 -6.13 8.82
C TYR A 122 -6.78 -5.67 8.02
N ILE A 123 -6.27 -6.52 7.13
CA ILE A 123 -5.04 -6.25 6.37
C ILE A 123 -5.33 -6.29 4.88
N PHE A 124 -5.00 -5.21 4.18
CA PHE A 124 -4.96 -5.15 2.73
C PHE A 124 -3.50 -5.03 2.27
N LYS A 125 -3.11 -5.87 1.31
CA LYS A 125 -1.77 -5.86 0.72
C LYS A 125 -1.89 -5.53 -0.76
N ALA A 126 -1.35 -4.39 -1.14
CA ALA A 126 -1.01 -4.07 -2.51
C ALA A 126 0.45 -4.45 -2.78
N LYS A 127 0.85 -4.35 -4.04
CA LYS A 127 2.22 -4.56 -4.49
C LYS A 127 3.22 -3.72 -3.69
N GLU A 128 2.96 -2.42 -3.53
CA GLU A 128 3.91 -1.48 -2.91
C GLU A 128 3.59 -1.03 -1.49
N MET A 129 2.41 -1.39 -0.98
CA MET A 129 2.00 -0.97 0.35
C MET A 129 1.14 -2.03 1.04
N THR A 130 1.18 -2.00 2.37
CA THR A 130 0.23 -2.72 3.21
C THR A 130 -0.52 -1.72 4.07
N PHE A 131 -1.85 -1.79 4.04
CA PHE A 131 -2.73 -1.07 4.96
C PHE A 131 -3.26 -2.05 6.00
N SER A 132 -3.21 -1.69 7.28
CA SER A 132 -3.80 -2.46 8.37
C SER A 132 -4.67 -1.59 9.26
N TYR A 133 -5.81 -2.15 9.67
CA TYR A 133 -6.68 -1.62 10.71
C TYR A 133 -6.82 -2.63 11.85
N LEU A 134 -6.23 -2.31 13.00
CA LEU A 134 -6.30 -3.11 14.22
C LEU A 134 -7.36 -2.54 15.18
N VAL A 135 -8.18 -3.42 15.72
CA VAL A 135 -9.10 -3.13 16.84
C VAL A 135 -8.82 -4.09 17.98
N ASP A 136 -8.49 -3.57 19.15
CA ASP A 136 -8.40 -4.33 20.40
C ASP A 136 -9.25 -3.69 21.51
N GLU A 137 -9.14 -4.20 22.74
CA GLU A 137 -9.93 -3.71 23.89
C GLU A 137 -9.62 -2.26 24.26
N LYS A 138 -8.40 -1.79 24.02
CA LYS A 138 -7.89 -0.50 24.49
C LYS A 138 -7.77 0.53 23.38
N ARG A 139 -7.59 0.09 22.14
CA ARG A 139 -7.21 0.98 21.03
C ARG A 139 -7.71 0.49 19.68
N LYS A 140 -7.72 1.45 18.77
CA LYS A 140 -7.92 1.29 17.33
C LYS A 140 -6.72 1.91 16.65
N ARG A 141 -6.09 1.21 15.71
CA ARG A 141 -4.84 1.66 15.09
C ARG A 141 -4.88 1.45 13.59
N ILE A 142 -4.46 2.47 12.85
CA ILE A 142 -4.05 2.35 11.45
C ILE A 142 -2.55 2.11 11.43
N SER A 143 -2.12 1.18 10.60
CA SER A 143 -0.72 0.94 10.29
C SER A 143 -0.55 0.88 8.77
N ILE A 144 0.46 1.57 8.25
CA ILE A 144 0.79 1.60 6.83
C ILE A 144 2.26 1.26 6.67
N THR A 145 2.53 0.29 5.80
CA THR A 145 3.89 -0.11 5.44
C THR A 145 4.10 0.15 3.95
N LEU A 146 5.19 0.82 3.57
CA LEU A 146 5.64 0.93 2.18
C LEU A 146 6.82 0.00 1.94
N ASN A 147 6.77 -0.77 0.86
CA ASN A 147 7.85 -1.67 0.48
C ASN A 147 9.03 -0.87 -0.08
N ASN A 148 10.26 -1.19 0.33
CA ASN A 148 11.45 -0.55 -0.23
C ASN A 148 11.91 -1.29 -1.50
N TYR A 149 11.73 -0.66 -2.67
CA TYR A 149 12.19 -1.17 -3.96
C TYR A 149 13.65 -0.82 -4.28
N ASP A 150 14.20 0.20 -3.61
CA ASP A 150 15.51 0.77 -3.95
C ASP A 150 16.69 -0.13 -3.50
N GLY A 151 16.42 -1.29 -2.88
CA GLY A 151 17.42 -2.31 -2.52
C GLY A 151 18.44 -1.90 -1.44
N ASN A 152 18.47 -0.63 -1.04
CA ASN A 152 19.42 -0.07 -0.11
C ASN A 152 18.74 0.23 1.24
N GLY A 153 19.24 -0.36 2.33
CA GLY A 153 18.85 0.00 3.70
C GLY A 153 17.63 -0.75 4.28
N ILE A 154 16.73 -0.03 4.94
CA ILE A 154 15.58 -0.58 5.69
C ILE A 154 14.61 -1.26 4.71
N PRO A 155 14.16 -2.51 4.96
CA PRO A 155 13.36 -3.26 3.99
C PRO A 155 12.00 -2.63 3.72
N ASN A 156 11.42 -1.95 4.71
CA ASN A 156 10.12 -1.30 4.61
C ASN A 156 10.07 -0.03 5.47
N TYR A 157 9.25 0.94 5.07
CA TYR A 157 8.96 2.13 5.86
C TYR A 157 7.60 1.98 6.53
N TYR A 158 7.52 2.31 7.82
CA TYR A 158 6.36 2.02 8.64
C TYR A 158 5.83 3.27 9.32
N PHE A 159 4.52 3.46 9.23
CA PHE A 159 3.76 4.52 9.88
C PHE A 159 2.60 3.91 10.67
N TRP A 160 2.23 4.52 11.79
CA TRP A 160 1.00 4.16 12.48
C TRP A 160 0.39 5.35 13.23
N THR A 161 -0.92 5.29 13.44
CA THR A 161 -1.67 6.27 14.23
C THR A 161 -2.91 5.65 14.87
N GLU A 162 -3.23 6.10 16.08
CA GLU A 162 -4.44 5.70 16.82
C GLU A 162 -5.48 6.84 16.89
N THR A 163 -5.09 8.07 16.52
CA THR A 163 -5.94 9.25 16.65
C THR A 163 -6.69 9.57 15.36
N GLN A 164 -6.19 9.13 14.20
CA GLN A 164 -6.74 9.47 12.88
C GLN A 164 -7.64 8.37 12.29
N VAL A 165 -8.05 7.39 13.11
CA VAL A 165 -8.83 6.23 12.65
C VAL A 165 -10.16 6.64 12.01
N THR A 166 -10.78 7.69 12.54
CA THR A 166 -12.05 8.23 12.06
C THR A 166 -11.94 8.88 10.67
N LYS A 167 -10.73 9.10 10.14
CA LYS A 167 -10.49 9.62 8.79
C LYS A 167 -10.50 8.54 7.69
N ILE A 168 -10.64 7.26 8.02
CA ILE A 168 -10.70 6.18 7.01
C ILE A 168 -11.78 6.41 5.92
N PRO A 169 -12.98 6.92 6.22
CA PRO A 169 -13.95 7.28 5.18
C PRO A 169 -13.42 8.29 4.15
N LYS A 170 -12.51 9.21 4.55
CA LYS A 170 -11.88 10.15 3.62
C LYS A 170 -10.94 9.44 2.64
N LEU A 171 -10.24 8.39 3.09
CA LEU A 171 -9.45 7.52 2.20
C LEU A 171 -10.34 6.84 1.17
N LEU A 172 -11.53 6.38 1.56
CA LEU A 172 -12.49 5.81 0.61
C LEU A 172 -12.95 6.83 -0.44
N GLU A 173 -13.20 8.08 -0.04
CA GLU A 173 -13.52 9.15 -1.00
C GLU A 173 -12.41 9.35 -2.03
N VAL A 174 -11.14 9.39 -1.59
CA VAL A 174 -9.97 9.48 -2.49
C VAL A 174 -9.94 8.32 -3.48
N LEU A 175 -10.06 7.09 -2.97
CA LEU A 175 -10.02 5.89 -3.81
C LEU A 175 -11.12 5.91 -4.89
N LYS A 176 -12.33 6.38 -4.54
CA LYS A 176 -13.46 6.49 -5.46
C LYS A 176 -13.26 7.53 -6.56
N GLN A 177 -12.47 8.59 -6.35
CA GLN A 177 -12.17 9.58 -7.39
C GLN A 177 -11.22 9.06 -8.48
N ILE A 178 -10.51 7.96 -8.20
CA ILE A 178 -9.62 7.32 -9.17
C ILE A 178 -10.45 6.57 -10.22
N LYS A 179 -11.67 6.13 -9.90
CA LYS A 179 -12.63 5.62 -10.89
C LYS A 179 -13.21 6.77 -11.70
#